data_AF-A0A2T2NVP2-F1
#
_entry.id   AF-A0A2T2NVP2-F1
#
_cell.length_a   1.000
_cell.length_b   1.000
_cell.length_c   1.000
_cell.angle_alpha   90.00
_cell.angle_beta   90.00
_cell.angle_gamma   90.00
#
_symmetry.space_group_name_H-M   'P 1'
#
loop_
_entity.id
_entity.type
_entity.pdbx_description
1 polymer ?
#
loop_
_entity_poly.entity_id
_entity_poly.type
_entity_poly.pdbx_seq_one_letter_code
_entity_poly.pdbx_strand_id
1 'polypeptide(L)'
;MQHRAFIALGSNLGDRVAEIERACKEMEAGGSIRIRRTSSLWETKAMYVLDQDKFVNGVCEVETSLSPMELLDELQSIENRLGRVKVIDKGPRNIDLDILLYDQQIISNDRLQLPHKLMLEREFVLRPLCEIIPHESLPPHSSLPGGSFQYHLSYLPPLEDPISPLTSLSSTLPPISAWDPKRTTHIMSILNLTPDSFSDGGKHHNIATATLAETIKSHIASGATIIDLGGQSTRPGAIEVSAEEELARVLPAIKIIKSLPEAEQVAISIDTYRADVAEASVKAGAHIINDVSAGLLDPNMLPMVAKLGCTICLMHMRGTPSTMTKLTQYPDGLIPTVASELQERLRAAEEAGIRRWRIILDPGIGFAKDQDQNLEILRRLGDLRKMRGLEGYPWLVGSSRKAFVGRITGVQEARERVWAAVQGGAEIVRVHDVKEMGQVAKMADAVWRV
;
A
#
# COMPACT_ATOMS: atom_id res chain seq x y z
N MET A 1 -12.47 8.25 -30.55
CA MET A 1 -11.43 7.21 -30.35
C MET A 1 -10.96 7.30 -28.91
N GLN A 2 -10.47 6.21 -28.31
CA GLN A 2 -9.78 6.30 -27.02
C GLN A 2 -8.29 6.53 -27.27
N HIS A 3 -7.73 7.53 -26.60
CA HIS A 3 -6.33 7.94 -26.66
C HIS A 3 -5.63 7.60 -25.36
N ARG A 4 -4.33 7.36 -25.45
CA ARG A 4 -3.48 7.03 -24.30
C ARG A 4 -2.67 8.27 -23.91
N ALA A 5 -2.74 8.68 -22.65
CA ALA A 5 -1.95 9.79 -22.14
C ALA A 5 -1.31 9.47 -20.79
N PHE A 6 -0.25 10.21 -20.46
CA PHE A 6 0.46 10.10 -19.19
C PHE A 6 0.44 11.45 -18.51
N ILE A 7 -0.06 11.47 -17.28
CA ILE A 7 -0.25 12.71 -16.52
C ILE A 7 0.64 12.64 -15.28
N ALA A 8 1.52 13.62 -15.11
CA ALA A 8 2.24 13.83 -13.87
C ALA A 8 1.32 14.42 -12.82
N LEU A 9 1.45 13.93 -11.60
CA LEU A 9 0.70 14.35 -10.42
C LEU A 9 1.69 15.00 -9.45
N GLY A 10 1.39 16.18 -8.93
CA GLY A 10 2.24 16.87 -7.97
C GLY A 10 1.44 17.59 -6.88
N SER A 11 1.87 17.50 -5.62
CA SER A 11 1.29 18.25 -4.51
C SER A 11 2.33 18.58 -3.44
N ASN A 12 2.29 19.80 -2.88
CA ASN A 12 3.19 20.21 -1.79
C ASN A 12 2.53 20.99 -0.64
N LEU A 13 1.19 21.02 -0.57
CA LEU A 13 0.46 21.68 0.52
C LEU A 13 -0.52 20.73 1.20
N GLY A 14 -0.61 20.82 2.53
CA GLY A 14 -1.57 20.06 3.34
C GLY A 14 -1.40 18.54 3.26
N ASP A 15 -2.52 17.81 3.22
CA ASP A 15 -2.52 16.36 2.98
C ASP A 15 -2.32 16.07 1.48
N ARG A 16 -1.04 16.08 1.09
CA ARG A 16 -0.57 15.95 -0.30
C ARG A 16 -1.09 14.69 -1.00
N VAL A 17 -1.18 13.57 -0.27
CA VAL A 17 -1.72 12.32 -0.83
C VAL A 17 -3.23 12.48 -1.06
N ALA A 18 -3.97 13.02 -0.10
CA ALA A 18 -5.41 13.25 -0.26
C ALA A 18 -5.76 14.27 -1.36
N GLU A 19 -4.91 15.28 -1.61
CA GLU A 19 -5.08 16.20 -2.75
C GLU A 19 -4.91 15.46 -4.09
N ILE A 20 -3.86 14.64 -4.23
CA ILE A 20 -3.65 13.81 -5.42
C ILE A 20 -4.82 12.84 -5.61
N GLU A 21 -5.32 12.25 -4.52
CA GLU A 21 -6.46 11.34 -4.60
C GLU A 21 -7.75 11.99 -5.07
N ARG A 22 -7.99 13.23 -4.63
CA ARG A 22 -9.12 14.06 -5.08
C ARG A 22 -8.97 14.40 -6.55
N ALA A 23 -7.79 14.81 -7.00
CA ALA A 23 -7.52 15.09 -8.41
C ALA A 23 -7.79 13.88 -9.30
N CYS A 24 -7.35 12.69 -8.89
CA CYS A 24 -7.66 11.46 -9.60
C CYS A 24 -9.16 11.15 -9.65
N LYS A 25 -9.90 11.35 -8.55
CA LYS A 25 -11.38 11.18 -8.53
C LYS A 25 -12.08 12.17 -9.46
N GLU A 26 -11.63 13.43 -9.48
CA GLU A 26 -12.15 14.47 -10.38
C GLU A 26 -11.90 14.16 -11.85
N MET A 27 -10.71 13.63 -12.20
CA MET A 27 -10.44 13.17 -13.57
C MET A 27 -11.44 12.09 -14.01
N GLU A 28 -11.74 11.13 -13.14
CA GLU A 28 -12.63 10.01 -13.45
C GLU A 28 -14.12 10.39 -13.42
N ALA A 29 -14.50 11.43 -12.67
CA ALA A 29 -15.89 11.82 -12.46
C ALA A 29 -16.64 12.20 -13.76
N GLY A 30 -15.94 12.80 -14.72
CA GLY A 30 -16.51 13.21 -16.00
C GLY A 30 -16.69 12.09 -17.03
N GLY A 31 -16.17 10.88 -16.75
CA GLY A 31 -16.24 9.72 -17.64
C GLY A 31 -15.43 9.82 -18.95
N SER A 32 -14.86 10.99 -19.25
CA SER A 32 -14.01 11.22 -20.42
C SER A 32 -12.56 10.80 -20.21
N ILE A 33 -12.12 10.67 -18.95
CA ILE A 33 -10.79 10.21 -18.55
C ILE A 33 -10.96 8.99 -17.65
N ARG A 34 -10.22 7.92 -17.93
CA ARG A 34 -10.15 6.71 -17.11
C ARG A 34 -8.70 6.44 -16.73
N ILE A 35 -8.40 6.37 -15.45
CA ILE A 35 -7.06 5.97 -14.99
C ILE A 35 -6.92 4.46 -15.17
N ARG A 36 -5.85 4.02 -15.83
CA ARG A 36 -5.58 2.60 -16.09
C ARG A 36 -4.62 2.00 -15.08
N ARG A 37 -3.60 2.76 -14.70
CA ARG A 37 -2.64 2.40 -13.65
C ARG A 37 -1.92 3.65 -13.16
N THR A 38 -1.30 3.52 -11.99
CA THR A 38 -0.57 4.59 -11.32
C THR A 38 0.82 4.11 -10.94
N SER A 39 1.79 5.00 -10.95
CA SER A 39 3.08 4.79 -10.31
C SER A 39 2.91 4.80 -8.79
N SER A 40 3.98 4.54 -8.05
CA SER A 40 4.04 4.92 -6.64
C SER A 40 3.99 6.45 -6.53
N LEU A 41 3.63 6.96 -5.35
CA LEU A 41 3.88 8.36 -5.02
C LEU A 41 5.29 8.50 -4.46
N TRP A 42 6.03 9.51 -4.87
CA TRP A 42 7.43 9.74 -4.54
C TRP A 42 7.58 11.06 -3.81
N GLU A 43 8.19 11.04 -2.62
CA GLU A 43 8.51 12.28 -1.90
C GLU A 43 9.85 12.85 -2.37
N THR A 44 9.88 14.12 -2.79
CA THR A 44 11.09 14.81 -3.24
C THR A 44 11.23 16.18 -2.59
N LYS A 45 12.46 16.67 -2.39
CA LYS A 45 12.68 18.10 -2.06
C LYS A 45 12.22 18.98 -3.22
N ALA A 46 11.88 20.23 -2.93
CA ALA A 46 11.55 21.21 -3.95
C ALA A 46 12.80 21.51 -4.82
N MET A 47 12.67 21.41 -6.14
CA MET A 47 13.80 21.55 -7.07
C MET A 47 14.22 23.03 -7.31
N TYR A 48 13.31 23.99 -7.11
CA TYR A 48 13.51 25.38 -7.53
C TYR A 48 13.40 26.42 -6.39
N VAL A 49 12.69 26.11 -5.30
CA VAL A 49 12.53 27.00 -4.13
C VAL A 49 12.77 26.17 -2.87
N LEU A 50 13.90 26.41 -2.20
CA LEU A 50 14.39 25.55 -1.12
C LEU A 50 13.66 25.74 0.23
N ASP A 51 12.96 26.87 0.43
CA ASP A 51 12.13 27.16 1.61
C ASP A 51 10.67 26.74 1.39
N GLN A 52 10.43 25.47 1.04
CA GLN A 52 9.07 24.92 0.88
C GLN A 52 8.98 23.48 1.37
N ASP A 53 7.78 23.05 1.73
CA ASP A 53 7.47 21.65 2.04
C ASP A 53 7.82 20.73 0.86
N LYS A 54 8.18 19.48 1.19
CA LYS A 54 8.52 18.47 0.18
C LYS A 54 7.33 18.21 -0.75
N PHE A 55 7.63 17.97 -2.02
CA PHE A 55 6.65 17.58 -3.02
C PHE A 55 6.37 16.08 -2.95
N VAL A 56 5.12 15.70 -3.17
CA VAL A 56 4.73 14.32 -3.51
C VAL A 56 4.42 14.30 -5.00
N ASN A 57 5.10 13.42 -5.74
CA ASN A 57 4.99 13.31 -7.18
C ASN A 57 4.58 11.90 -7.60
N GLY A 58 3.83 11.77 -8.69
CA GLY A 58 3.48 10.48 -9.28
C GLY A 58 3.15 10.64 -10.76
N VAL A 59 2.86 9.53 -11.42
CA VAL A 59 2.35 9.50 -12.79
C VAL A 59 1.16 8.57 -12.84
N CYS A 60 0.12 8.94 -13.57
CA CYS A 60 -0.93 8.02 -13.98
C CYS A 60 -0.97 7.86 -15.50
N GLU A 61 -1.20 6.63 -15.94
CA GLU A 61 -1.59 6.35 -17.32
C GLU A 61 -3.10 6.43 -17.41
N VAL A 62 -3.59 7.16 -18.41
CA VAL A 62 -5.02 7.36 -18.64
C VAL A 62 -5.43 6.98 -20.06
N GLU A 63 -6.64 6.46 -20.17
CA GLU A 63 -7.40 6.40 -21.43
C GLU A 63 -8.36 7.59 -21.46
N THR A 64 -8.42 8.32 -22.57
CA THR A 64 -9.30 9.49 -22.70
C THR A 64 -9.94 9.61 -24.08
N SER A 65 -11.15 10.16 -24.14
CA SER A 65 -11.79 10.54 -25.41
C SER A 65 -11.51 11.98 -25.85
N LEU A 66 -10.88 12.79 -24.97
CA LEU A 66 -10.57 14.20 -25.21
C LEU A 66 -9.33 14.32 -26.08
N SER A 67 -9.30 15.30 -26.99
CA SER A 67 -8.07 15.70 -27.70
C SER A 67 -7.03 16.30 -26.75
N PRO A 68 -5.75 16.47 -27.16
CA PRO A 68 -4.69 17.00 -26.28
C PRO A 68 -5.01 18.36 -25.66
N MET A 69 -5.68 19.25 -26.42
CA MET A 69 -6.06 20.57 -25.92
C MET A 69 -7.26 20.50 -24.97
N GLU A 70 -8.25 19.66 -25.27
CA GLU A 70 -9.39 19.44 -24.37
C GLU A 70 -8.97 18.77 -23.06
N LEU A 71 -8.00 17.84 -23.12
CA LEU A 71 -7.40 17.23 -21.94
C LEU A 71 -6.67 18.29 -21.09
N LEU A 72 -5.88 19.17 -21.72
CA LEU A 72 -5.21 20.26 -21.03
C LEU A 72 -6.22 21.19 -20.33
N ASP A 73 -7.29 21.57 -21.03
CA ASP A 73 -8.35 22.42 -20.50
C ASP A 73 -9.06 21.77 -19.31
N GLU A 74 -9.36 20.46 -19.39
CA GLU A 74 -9.99 19.72 -18.27
C GLU A 74 -9.05 19.63 -17.06
N LEU A 75 -7.77 19.30 -17.25
CA LEU A 75 -6.81 19.24 -16.14
C LEU A 75 -6.65 20.60 -15.45
N GLN A 76 -6.55 21.69 -16.22
CA GLN A 76 -6.51 23.04 -15.66
C GLN A 76 -7.80 23.40 -14.91
N SER A 77 -8.95 22.93 -15.41
CA SER A 77 -10.24 23.10 -14.73
C SER A 77 -10.27 22.37 -13.39
N ILE A 78 -9.78 21.13 -13.33
CA ILE A 78 -9.65 20.34 -12.09
C ILE A 78 -8.75 21.07 -11.08
N GLU A 79 -7.58 21.53 -11.49
CA GLU A 79 -6.66 22.29 -10.62
C GLU A 79 -7.35 23.53 -10.03
N ASN A 80 -8.08 24.28 -10.87
CA ASN A 80 -8.80 25.48 -10.43
C ASN A 80 -9.93 25.13 -9.45
N ARG A 81 -10.71 24.08 -9.69
CA ARG A 81 -11.78 23.60 -8.80
C ARG A 81 -11.23 23.19 -7.43
N LEU A 82 -10.07 22.53 -7.40
CA LEU A 82 -9.45 22.08 -6.16
C LEU A 82 -8.78 23.20 -5.35
N GLY A 83 -8.70 24.42 -5.89
CA GLY A 83 -8.25 25.59 -5.15
C GLY A 83 -6.86 26.10 -5.52
N ARG A 84 -6.45 25.97 -6.79
CA ARG A 84 -5.21 26.57 -7.29
C ARG A 84 -5.20 28.09 -7.09
N VAL A 85 -4.50 28.57 -6.05
CA VAL A 85 -4.18 30.00 -5.89
C VAL A 85 -2.77 30.25 -6.42
N LYS A 86 -2.65 30.71 -7.68
CA LYS A 86 -1.36 31.15 -8.25
C LYS A 86 -0.92 32.47 -7.61
N VAL A 87 -0.25 32.40 -6.46
CA VAL A 87 0.35 33.60 -5.84
C VAL A 87 1.74 33.89 -6.43
N ILE A 88 2.49 32.86 -6.84
CA ILE A 88 3.86 32.96 -7.39
C ILE A 88 4.06 31.89 -8.48
N ASP A 89 4.75 32.21 -9.58
CA ASP A 89 5.14 31.21 -10.58
C ASP A 89 6.10 30.17 -9.95
N LYS A 90 5.83 28.88 -10.17
CA LYS A 90 6.47 27.76 -9.46
C LYS A 90 6.41 27.83 -7.91
N GLY A 91 5.46 28.58 -7.35
CA GLY A 91 5.20 28.61 -5.91
C GLY A 91 4.43 27.38 -5.40
N PRO A 92 4.13 27.31 -4.08
CA PRO A 92 3.40 26.19 -3.48
C PRO A 92 1.99 26.03 -4.07
N ARG A 93 1.59 24.79 -4.34
CA ARG A 93 0.28 24.43 -4.90
C ARG A 93 -0.27 23.17 -4.21
N ASN A 94 -1.57 23.17 -4.01
CA ASN A 94 -2.31 22.02 -3.54
C ASN A 94 -2.29 20.86 -4.55
N ILE A 95 -2.32 21.15 -5.85
CA ILE A 95 -2.22 20.14 -6.93
C ILE A 95 -1.64 20.77 -8.21
N ASP A 96 -0.85 19.98 -8.95
CA ASP A 96 -0.33 20.28 -10.29
C ASP A 96 -0.49 19.03 -11.17
N LEU A 97 -1.07 19.20 -12.36
CA LEU A 97 -1.39 18.13 -13.31
C LEU A 97 -0.81 18.47 -14.70
N ASP A 98 0.25 17.78 -15.11
CA ASP A 98 0.92 18.03 -16.39
C ASP A 98 0.80 16.83 -17.34
N ILE A 99 0.41 17.08 -18.60
CA ILE A 99 0.44 16.05 -19.65
C ILE A 99 1.91 15.81 -20.05
N LEU A 100 2.42 14.61 -19.83
CA LEU A 100 3.77 14.20 -20.19
C LEU A 100 3.85 13.72 -21.63
N LEU A 101 2.94 12.84 -22.01
CA LEU A 101 2.90 12.12 -23.28
C LEU A 101 1.43 11.96 -23.70
N TYR A 102 1.19 11.96 -25.01
CA TYR A 102 -0.13 11.71 -25.60
C TYR A 102 0.05 10.92 -26.90
N ASP A 103 -0.41 9.68 -26.92
CA ASP A 103 -0.15 8.71 -27.98
C ASP A 103 1.32 8.75 -28.43
N GLN A 104 1.58 8.98 -29.72
CA GLN A 104 2.90 9.26 -30.29
C GLN A 104 2.96 10.68 -30.88
N GLN A 105 2.15 11.60 -30.35
CA GLN A 105 2.03 12.95 -30.90
C GLN A 105 3.18 13.85 -30.44
N ILE A 106 3.60 14.72 -31.35
CA ILE A 106 4.53 15.81 -31.07
C ILE A 106 3.77 17.11 -31.29
N ILE A 107 3.62 17.89 -30.24
CA ILE A 107 2.87 19.15 -30.25
C ILE A 107 3.81 20.23 -29.74
N SER A 108 3.88 21.34 -30.47
CA SER A 108 4.64 22.52 -30.04
C SER A 108 3.84 23.76 -30.42
N ASN A 109 3.16 24.33 -29.44
CA ASN A 109 2.47 25.62 -29.54
C ASN A 109 2.59 26.39 -28.21
N ASP A 110 2.04 27.61 -28.17
CA ASP A 110 2.16 28.51 -27.01
C ASP A 110 1.49 27.97 -25.73
N ARG A 111 0.56 27.02 -25.86
CA ARG A 111 -0.21 26.46 -24.75
C ARG A 111 0.24 25.07 -24.33
N LEU A 112 0.73 24.25 -25.26
CA LEU A 112 1.05 22.84 -25.03
C LEU A 112 2.31 22.41 -25.78
N GLN A 113 3.21 21.74 -25.05
CA GLN A 113 4.39 21.08 -25.58
C GLN A 113 4.39 19.60 -25.21
N LEU A 114 4.33 18.72 -26.22
CA LEU A 114 4.38 17.26 -26.07
C LEU A 114 5.47 16.68 -26.96
N PRO A 115 6.30 15.73 -26.47
CA PRO A 115 6.47 15.34 -25.06
C PRO A 115 6.79 16.52 -24.14
N HIS A 116 6.43 16.43 -22.86
CA HIS A 116 6.63 17.54 -21.92
C HIS A 116 8.11 17.93 -21.85
N LYS A 117 8.40 19.21 -22.13
CA LYS A 117 9.76 19.74 -22.37
C LYS A 117 10.81 19.31 -21.33
N LEU A 118 10.44 19.33 -20.05
CA LEU A 118 11.36 19.08 -18.93
C LEU A 118 11.26 17.65 -18.38
N MET A 119 10.49 16.75 -19.00
CA MET A 119 10.24 15.44 -18.42
C MET A 119 11.52 14.61 -18.27
N LEU A 120 12.45 14.71 -19.24
CA LEU A 120 13.69 13.94 -19.24
C LEU A 120 14.74 14.47 -18.25
N GLU A 121 14.59 15.70 -17.76
CA GLU A 121 15.51 16.35 -16.81
C GLU A 121 15.09 16.13 -15.35
N ARG A 122 13.87 15.64 -15.12
CA ARG A 122 13.24 15.57 -13.80
C ARG A 122 13.13 14.13 -13.32
N GLU A 123 13.97 13.75 -12.35
CA GLU A 123 13.92 12.40 -11.78
C GLU A 123 12.55 12.08 -11.16
N PHE A 124 11.92 13.05 -10.48
CA PHE A 124 10.60 12.91 -9.89
C PHE A 124 9.46 12.72 -10.92
N VAL A 125 9.75 12.89 -12.21
CA VAL A 125 8.85 12.57 -13.33
C VAL A 125 9.27 11.24 -13.96
N LEU A 126 10.56 11.08 -14.29
CA LEU A 126 11.05 9.88 -14.96
C LEU A 126 10.93 8.63 -14.10
N ARG A 127 11.26 8.70 -12.81
CA ARG A 127 11.21 7.53 -11.92
C ARG A 127 9.80 6.94 -11.83
N PRO A 128 8.73 7.71 -11.51
CA PRO A 128 7.38 7.17 -11.56
C PRO A 128 6.95 6.73 -12.96
N LEU A 129 7.34 7.44 -14.04
CA LEU A 129 7.04 7.00 -15.41
C LEU A 129 7.67 5.64 -15.74
N CYS A 130 8.90 5.39 -15.28
CA CYS A 130 9.60 4.12 -15.44
C CYS A 130 8.97 2.96 -14.64
N GLU A 131 8.17 3.22 -13.60
CA GLU A 131 7.38 2.14 -12.97
C GLU A 131 6.27 1.64 -13.91
N ILE A 132 5.82 2.47 -14.85
CA ILE A 132 4.70 2.19 -15.75
C ILE A 132 5.18 1.71 -17.13
N ILE A 133 6.13 2.42 -17.74
CA ILE A 133 6.60 2.20 -19.12
C ILE A 133 8.15 2.27 -19.25
N PRO A 134 8.93 1.48 -18.49
CA PRO A 134 10.39 1.64 -18.43
C PRO A 134 11.08 1.47 -19.79
N HIS A 135 10.54 0.60 -20.65
CA HIS A 135 11.16 0.22 -21.93
C HIS A 135 10.61 0.99 -23.13
N GLU A 136 9.58 1.80 -22.94
CA GLU A 136 9.07 2.68 -23.99
C GLU A 136 10.02 3.88 -24.19
N SER A 137 9.90 4.54 -25.34
CA SER A 137 10.75 5.68 -25.75
C SER A 137 9.86 6.85 -26.16
N LEU A 138 10.45 8.04 -26.27
CA LEU A 138 9.78 9.18 -26.89
C LEU A 138 9.39 8.89 -28.36
N PRO A 139 8.40 9.62 -28.92
CA PRO A 139 8.05 9.51 -30.33
C PRO A 139 9.28 9.73 -31.23
N PRO A 140 9.49 8.91 -32.28
CA PRO A 140 10.66 9.06 -33.15
C PRO A 140 10.66 10.40 -33.88
N HIS A 141 11.61 11.28 -33.54
CA HIS A 141 11.75 12.59 -34.16
C HIS A 141 13.18 13.12 -34.05
N SER A 142 13.66 13.84 -35.06
CA SER A 142 15.04 14.32 -35.13
C SER A 142 15.40 15.32 -34.03
N SER A 143 14.41 16.03 -33.48
CA SER A 143 14.60 16.98 -32.38
C SER A 143 14.49 16.37 -30.98
N LEU A 144 14.18 15.07 -30.88
CA LEU A 144 14.03 14.37 -29.60
C LEU A 144 15.16 13.36 -29.42
N PRO A 145 15.67 13.17 -28.19
CA PRO A 145 16.69 12.17 -27.94
C PRO A 145 16.09 10.77 -28.09
N GLY A 146 16.91 9.83 -28.59
CA GLY A 146 16.57 8.41 -28.62
C GLY A 146 16.90 7.71 -27.30
N GLY A 147 16.33 6.52 -27.12
CA GLY A 147 16.51 5.70 -25.93
C GLY A 147 15.21 5.50 -25.15
N SER A 148 15.19 4.47 -24.29
CA SER A 148 14.05 4.21 -23.42
C SER A 148 13.99 5.18 -22.23
N PHE A 149 12.84 5.30 -21.58
CA PHE A 149 12.73 6.08 -20.35
C PHE A 149 13.69 5.59 -19.26
N GLN A 150 13.86 4.26 -19.14
CA GLN A 150 14.84 3.67 -18.23
C GLN A 150 16.28 4.05 -18.57
N TYR A 151 16.60 4.18 -19.88
CA TYR A 151 17.88 4.69 -20.32
C TYR A 151 18.04 6.15 -19.87
N HIS A 152 17.09 7.04 -20.15
CA HIS A 152 17.19 8.43 -19.71
C HIS A 152 17.32 8.57 -18.17
N LEU A 153 16.56 7.78 -17.41
CA LEU A 153 16.63 7.75 -15.95
C LEU A 153 18.03 7.35 -15.44
N SER A 154 18.72 6.42 -16.11
CA SER A 154 20.07 5.99 -15.69
C SER A 154 21.17 7.02 -15.95
N TYR A 155 20.91 8.05 -16.76
CA TYR A 155 21.86 9.14 -17.04
C TYR A 155 21.58 10.41 -16.23
N LEU A 156 20.50 10.44 -15.46
CA LEU A 156 20.28 11.55 -14.52
C LEU A 156 21.34 11.52 -13.41
N PRO A 157 21.81 12.70 -12.97
CA PRO A 157 22.69 12.76 -11.80
C PRO A 157 21.94 12.20 -10.59
N PRO A 158 22.60 11.46 -9.68
CA PRO A 158 21.96 10.99 -8.47
C PRO A 158 21.49 12.18 -7.64
N LEU A 159 20.28 12.09 -7.09
CA LEU A 159 19.79 13.10 -6.14
C LEU A 159 20.65 13.14 -4.88
N GLU A 160 20.85 14.34 -4.33
CA GLU A 160 21.55 14.52 -3.05
C GLU A 160 20.83 13.78 -1.91
N ASP A 161 19.50 13.71 -1.96
CA ASP A 161 18.68 12.89 -1.07
C ASP A 161 17.95 11.79 -1.86
N PRO A 162 18.05 10.52 -1.43
CA PRO A 162 17.33 9.44 -2.09
C PRO A 162 15.82 9.63 -1.92
N ILE A 163 15.09 9.43 -3.02
CA ILE A 163 13.63 9.48 -3.03
C ILE A 163 13.05 8.10 -2.72
N SER A 164 11.92 8.08 -2.02
CA SER A 164 11.25 6.84 -1.60
C SER A 164 9.80 6.82 -2.09
N PRO A 165 9.30 5.65 -2.52
CA PRO A 165 7.88 5.47 -2.74
C PRO A 165 7.15 5.55 -1.40
N LEU A 166 5.94 6.08 -1.43
CA LEU A 166 5.06 6.33 -0.30
C LEU A 166 3.84 5.40 -0.34
N THR A 167 3.41 4.92 0.83
CA THR A 167 2.13 4.25 1.01
C THR A 167 1.43 4.80 2.24
N SER A 168 0.25 5.40 2.07
CA SER A 168 -0.50 6.00 3.18
C SER A 168 -1.15 4.92 4.06
N LEU A 169 -1.03 5.06 5.37
CA LEU A 169 -1.68 4.18 6.36
C LEU A 169 -2.94 4.80 6.94
N SER A 170 -2.89 6.09 7.28
CA SER A 170 -4.01 6.95 7.67
C SER A 170 -3.62 8.41 7.37
N SER A 171 -4.55 9.36 7.55
CA SER A 171 -4.24 10.79 7.47
C SER A 171 -3.49 11.33 8.70
N THR A 172 -3.45 10.57 9.80
CA THR A 172 -2.81 10.96 11.06
C THR A 172 -1.44 10.33 11.27
N LEU A 173 -1.04 9.41 10.40
CA LEU A 173 0.26 8.75 10.43
C LEU A 173 1.11 9.18 9.23
N PRO A 174 2.44 9.28 9.41
CA PRO A 174 3.33 9.41 8.27
C PRO A 174 3.15 8.19 7.33
N PRO A 175 3.22 8.39 6.01
CA PRO A 175 3.20 7.29 5.07
C PRO A 175 4.44 6.40 5.24
N ILE A 176 4.33 5.14 4.83
CA ILE A 176 5.48 4.24 4.72
C ILE A 176 6.35 4.71 3.57
N SER A 177 7.61 5.01 3.86
CA SER A 177 8.66 5.31 2.87
C SER A 177 9.53 4.06 2.64
N ALA A 178 9.12 3.16 1.74
CA ALA A 178 9.69 1.81 1.65
C ALA A 178 11.19 1.76 1.29
N TRP A 179 11.74 2.79 0.65
CA TRP A 179 13.16 2.87 0.28
C TRP A 179 13.97 3.81 1.16
N ASP A 180 13.33 4.52 2.10
CA ASP A 180 14.07 5.33 3.05
C ASP A 180 14.93 4.39 3.95
N PRO A 181 16.27 4.54 3.94
CA PRO A 181 17.14 3.71 4.76
C PRO A 181 16.86 3.88 6.25
N LYS A 182 16.29 5.01 6.68
CA LYS A 182 15.99 5.36 8.09
C LYS A 182 14.51 5.16 8.47
N ARG A 183 13.72 4.53 7.61
CA ARG A 183 12.29 4.27 7.86
C ARG A 183 12.09 3.45 9.14
N THR A 184 10.96 3.59 9.82
CA THR A 184 10.64 2.82 11.05
C THR A 184 9.78 1.59 10.75
N THR A 185 9.97 0.50 11.51
CA THR A 185 9.14 -0.70 11.38
C THR A 185 7.82 -0.45 12.11
N HIS A 186 6.71 -0.58 11.41
CA HIS A 186 5.39 -0.48 12.01
C HIS A 186 5.02 -1.78 12.73
N ILE A 187 4.50 -1.63 13.96
CA ILE A 187 3.95 -2.76 14.72
C ILE A 187 2.45 -2.82 14.46
N MET A 188 2.01 -3.90 13.80
CA MET A 188 0.61 -4.23 13.62
C MET A 188 0.18 -5.24 14.68
N SER A 189 -0.57 -4.76 15.67
CA SER A 189 -1.10 -5.55 16.77
C SER A 189 -2.33 -6.35 16.34
N ILE A 190 -2.29 -7.67 16.53
CA ILE A 190 -3.41 -8.56 16.26
C ILE A 190 -4.42 -8.53 17.41
N LEU A 191 -5.68 -8.22 17.12
CA LEU A 191 -6.81 -8.37 18.03
C LEU A 191 -7.88 -9.25 17.39
N ASN A 192 -7.91 -10.53 17.80
CA ASN A 192 -8.92 -11.48 17.34
C ASN A 192 -10.19 -11.33 18.19
N LEU A 193 -11.27 -10.84 17.61
CA LEU A 193 -12.55 -10.59 18.28
C LEU A 193 -13.49 -11.82 18.24
N THR A 194 -12.92 -13.01 18.10
CA THR A 194 -13.66 -14.28 18.15
C THR A 194 -13.80 -14.78 19.59
N PRO A 195 -14.87 -15.53 19.91
CA PRO A 195 -15.10 -16.06 21.26
C PRO A 195 -13.93 -16.87 21.85
N ASP A 196 -13.20 -17.59 20.99
CA ASP A 196 -12.12 -18.50 21.40
C ASP A 196 -10.78 -17.78 21.67
N SER A 197 -10.69 -16.48 21.42
CA SER A 197 -9.42 -15.75 21.46
C SER A 197 -9.10 -15.08 22.80
N PHE A 198 -10.13 -14.86 23.63
CA PHE A 198 -10.01 -14.23 24.94
C PHE A 198 -10.42 -15.17 26.09
N SER A 199 -10.62 -16.45 25.79
CA SER A 199 -10.96 -17.49 26.76
C SER A 199 -9.73 -18.03 27.51
N ASP A 200 -8.92 -17.13 28.10
CA ASP A 200 -8.09 -17.47 29.28
C ASP A 200 -9.00 -17.59 30.52
N GLY A 201 -9.96 -18.52 30.45
CA GLY A 201 -10.77 -18.97 31.59
C GLY A 201 -11.93 -18.06 32.00
N GLY A 202 -13.07 -18.14 31.29
CA GLY A 202 -14.32 -17.59 31.81
C GLY A 202 -15.47 -17.56 30.80
N LYS A 203 -16.63 -18.08 31.19
CA LYS A 203 -17.89 -18.01 30.43
C LYS A 203 -18.41 -16.57 30.35
N HIS A 204 -17.93 -15.75 29.43
CA HIS A 204 -18.56 -14.48 29.09
C HIS A 204 -18.48 -14.21 27.57
N HIS A 205 -19.58 -14.46 26.87
CA HIS A 205 -19.86 -13.81 25.60
C HIS A 205 -20.02 -12.31 25.88
N ASN A 206 -19.33 -11.47 25.09
CA ASN A 206 -19.02 -10.05 25.31
C ASN A 206 -17.69 -9.86 26.06
N ILE A 207 -16.62 -9.59 25.31
CA ILE A 207 -15.48 -8.85 25.86
C ILE A 207 -16.08 -7.55 26.42
N ALA A 208 -15.97 -7.32 27.73
CA ALA A 208 -16.41 -6.07 28.30
C ALA A 208 -15.67 -4.94 27.57
N THR A 209 -16.41 -3.96 27.04
CA THR A 209 -15.88 -2.80 26.31
C THR A 209 -14.65 -2.18 27.00
N ALA A 210 -14.66 -2.14 28.33
CA ALA A 210 -13.55 -1.67 29.15
C ALA A 210 -12.28 -2.52 28.99
N THR A 211 -12.37 -3.85 29.00
CA THR A 211 -11.22 -4.75 28.82
C THR A 211 -10.59 -4.60 27.44
N LEU A 212 -11.42 -4.45 26.40
CA LEU A 212 -10.93 -4.24 25.04
C LEU A 212 -10.20 -2.88 24.92
N ALA A 213 -10.79 -1.82 25.49
CA ALA A 213 -10.18 -0.49 25.52
C ALA A 213 -8.82 -0.49 26.23
N GLU A 214 -8.71 -1.11 27.41
CA GLU A 214 -7.44 -1.20 28.15
C GLU A 214 -6.39 -2.05 27.42
N THR A 215 -6.82 -3.13 26.75
CA THR A 215 -5.92 -3.93 25.89
C THR A 215 -5.36 -3.08 24.74
N ILE A 216 -6.22 -2.33 24.04
CA ILE A 216 -5.81 -1.44 22.96
C ILE A 216 -4.83 -0.38 23.47
N LYS A 217 -5.14 0.31 24.57
CA LYS A 217 -4.24 1.29 25.19
C LYS A 217 -2.88 0.70 25.53
N SER A 218 -2.86 -0.51 26.10
CA SER A 218 -1.62 -1.22 26.44
C SER A 218 -0.78 -1.53 25.20
N HIS A 219 -1.41 -1.95 24.10
CA HIS A 219 -0.73 -2.21 22.83
C HIS A 219 -0.17 -0.92 22.21
N ILE A 220 -0.92 0.17 22.24
CA ILE A 220 -0.46 1.49 21.78
C ILE A 220 0.74 1.96 22.61
N ALA A 221 0.65 1.89 23.95
CA ALA A 221 1.75 2.23 24.85
C ALA A 221 3.00 1.36 24.62
N SER A 222 2.80 0.14 24.12
CA SER A 222 3.86 -0.80 23.75
C SER A 222 4.45 -0.54 22.36
N GLY A 223 3.90 0.40 21.59
CA GLY A 223 4.42 0.83 20.29
C GLY A 223 3.63 0.34 19.08
N ALA A 224 2.42 -0.20 19.26
CA ALA A 224 1.54 -0.49 18.13
C ALA A 224 1.17 0.79 17.38
N THR A 225 1.48 0.86 16.09
CA THR A 225 1.05 1.94 15.19
C THR A 225 -0.14 1.52 14.34
N ILE A 226 -0.45 0.22 14.30
CA ILE A 226 -1.60 -0.33 13.59
C ILE A 226 -2.29 -1.34 14.50
N ILE A 227 -3.61 -1.27 14.63
CA ILE A 227 -4.44 -2.28 15.30
C ILE A 227 -5.20 -3.04 14.23
N ASP A 228 -5.00 -4.36 14.16
CA ASP A 228 -5.63 -5.24 13.18
C ASP A 228 -6.73 -6.08 13.83
N LEU A 229 -7.97 -5.81 13.43
CA LEU A 229 -9.18 -6.40 14.00
C LEU A 229 -9.64 -7.58 13.14
N GLY A 230 -9.66 -8.79 13.72
CA GLY A 230 -10.17 -9.99 13.05
C GLY A 230 -11.47 -10.48 13.67
N GLY A 231 -12.58 -10.37 12.93
CA GLY A 231 -13.90 -10.90 13.35
C GLY A 231 -14.13 -12.37 12.96
N GLN A 232 -13.41 -12.85 11.94
CA GLN A 232 -13.42 -14.23 11.44
C GLN A 232 -12.03 -14.86 11.61
N SER A 233 -11.98 -16.12 12.06
CA SER A 233 -10.72 -16.86 12.16
C SER A 233 -10.30 -17.41 10.80
N THR A 234 -9.07 -17.14 10.40
CA THR A 234 -8.44 -17.66 9.16
C THR A 234 -7.58 -18.90 9.43
N ARG A 235 -7.70 -19.51 10.62
CA ARG A 235 -6.96 -20.73 10.99
C ARG A 235 -7.53 -21.97 10.27
N PRO A 236 -6.70 -22.96 9.93
CA PRO A 236 -7.20 -24.23 9.38
C PRO A 236 -8.28 -24.87 10.25
N GLY A 237 -9.42 -25.20 9.65
CA GLY A 237 -10.55 -25.85 10.32
C GLY A 237 -11.42 -24.94 11.19
N ALA A 238 -11.21 -23.62 11.16
CA ALA A 238 -12.10 -22.68 11.84
C ALA A 238 -13.51 -22.70 11.25
N ILE A 239 -14.51 -22.55 12.11
CA ILE A 239 -15.91 -22.39 11.69
C ILE A 239 -16.06 -21.00 11.06
N GLU A 240 -16.69 -20.96 9.89
CA GLU A 240 -17.00 -19.72 9.20
C GLU A 240 -18.28 -19.10 9.79
N VAL A 241 -18.22 -17.81 10.10
CA VAL A 241 -19.35 -17.02 10.58
C VAL A 241 -19.93 -16.16 9.45
N SER A 242 -21.17 -15.72 9.62
CA SER A 242 -21.81 -14.83 8.64
C SER A 242 -21.16 -13.42 8.66
N ALA A 243 -21.34 -12.67 7.58
CA ALA A 243 -20.85 -11.29 7.50
C ALA A 243 -21.47 -10.40 8.61
N GLU A 244 -22.74 -10.63 8.96
CA GLU A 244 -23.41 -9.90 10.05
C GLU A 244 -22.76 -10.19 11.40
N GLU A 245 -22.38 -11.44 11.66
CA GLU A 245 -21.70 -11.82 12.90
C GLU A 245 -20.27 -11.26 12.97
N GLU A 246 -19.54 -11.27 11.85
CA GLU A 246 -18.22 -10.65 11.75
C GLU A 246 -18.30 -9.13 12.02
N LEU A 247 -19.29 -8.45 11.42
CA LEU A 247 -19.56 -7.02 11.64
C LEU A 247 -19.96 -6.71 13.08
N ALA A 248 -20.80 -7.54 13.70
CA ALA A 248 -21.22 -7.38 15.09
C ALA A 248 -20.02 -7.44 16.05
N ARG A 249 -18.94 -8.15 15.68
CA ARG A 249 -17.68 -8.20 16.43
C ARG A 249 -16.81 -6.97 16.16
N VAL A 250 -16.62 -6.61 14.89
CA VAL A 250 -15.62 -5.61 14.46
C VAL A 250 -16.08 -4.16 14.67
N LEU A 251 -17.33 -3.83 14.33
CA LEU A 251 -17.81 -2.43 14.38
C LEU A 251 -17.73 -1.80 15.78
N PRO A 252 -18.10 -2.50 16.89
CA PRO A 252 -17.92 -1.94 18.22
C PRO A 252 -16.46 -1.65 18.56
N ALA A 253 -15.53 -2.50 18.13
CA ALA A 253 -14.10 -2.31 18.36
C ALA A 253 -13.56 -1.07 17.63
N ILE A 254 -13.97 -0.83 16.37
CA ILE A 254 -13.63 0.40 15.63
C ILE A 254 -14.11 1.64 16.40
N LYS A 255 -15.36 1.62 16.89
CA LYS A 255 -15.93 2.73 17.65
C LYS A 255 -15.17 3.01 18.95
N ILE A 256 -14.71 1.96 19.63
CA ILE A 256 -13.87 2.07 20.82
C ILE A 256 -12.53 2.71 20.46
N ILE A 257 -11.81 2.19 19.46
CA ILE A 257 -10.50 2.75 19.08
C ILE A 257 -10.64 4.24 18.75
N LYS A 258 -11.65 4.62 17.97
CA LYS A 258 -11.88 6.02 17.60
C LYS A 258 -12.27 6.94 18.76
N SER A 259 -12.73 6.41 19.88
CA SER A 259 -13.04 7.21 21.07
C SER A 259 -11.86 7.36 22.03
N LEU A 260 -10.75 6.63 21.80
CA LEU A 260 -9.54 6.71 22.61
C LEU A 260 -8.61 7.82 22.08
N PRO A 261 -8.29 8.83 22.90
CA PRO A 261 -7.29 9.84 22.54
C PRO A 261 -5.92 9.23 22.20
N GLU A 262 -5.54 8.15 22.88
CA GLU A 262 -4.27 7.45 22.65
C GLU A 262 -4.16 6.86 21.24
N ALA A 263 -5.29 6.63 20.57
CA ALA A 263 -5.35 6.04 19.24
C ALA A 263 -5.34 7.09 18.09
N GLU A 264 -5.13 8.38 18.38
CA GLU A 264 -5.10 9.44 17.37
C GLU A 264 -4.08 9.16 16.26
N GLN A 265 -2.90 8.63 16.62
CA GLN A 265 -1.82 8.28 15.70
C GLN A 265 -1.74 6.77 15.45
N VAL A 266 -2.88 6.11 15.31
CA VAL A 266 -2.96 4.66 15.10
C VAL A 266 -3.88 4.34 13.93
N ALA A 267 -3.37 3.57 12.98
CA ALA A 267 -4.21 3.05 11.90
C ALA A 267 -5.04 1.86 12.39
N ILE A 268 -6.24 1.73 11.80
CA ILE A 268 -7.16 0.62 12.08
C ILE A 268 -7.19 -0.24 10.83
N SER A 269 -6.74 -1.47 10.97
CA SER A 269 -6.76 -2.51 9.94
C SER A 269 -7.84 -3.53 10.24
N ILE A 270 -8.47 -4.07 9.20
CA ILE A 270 -9.53 -5.08 9.31
C ILE A 270 -9.07 -6.33 8.57
N ASP A 271 -8.86 -7.42 9.33
CA ASP A 271 -8.52 -8.75 8.80
C ASP A 271 -9.82 -9.41 8.32
N THR A 272 -10.15 -9.18 7.04
CA THR A 272 -11.34 -9.71 6.40
C THR A 272 -11.11 -9.99 4.93
N TYR A 273 -11.78 -11.03 4.43
CA TYR A 273 -11.83 -11.37 3.01
C TYR A 273 -13.20 -11.06 2.38
N ARG A 274 -14.11 -10.40 3.10
CA ARG A 274 -15.46 -10.06 2.63
C ARG A 274 -15.61 -8.57 2.31
N ALA A 275 -16.13 -8.27 1.12
CA ALA A 275 -16.23 -6.89 0.62
C ALA A 275 -17.25 -6.04 1.40
N ASP A 276 -18.34 -6.64 1.86
CA ASP A 276 -19.37 -5.95 2.67
C ASP A 276 -18.83 -5.58 4.07
N VAL A 277 -18.04 -6.46 4.69
CA VAL A 277 -17.33 -6.20 5.94
C VAL A 277 -16.32 -5.07 5.77
N ALA A 278 -15.55 -5.09 4.68
CA ALA A 278 -14.61 -4.03 4.33
C ALA A 278 -15.32 -2.68 4.17
N GLU A 279 -16.42 -2.63 3.40
CA GLU A 279 -17.19 -1.40 3.17
C GLU A 279 -17.73 -0.79 4.47
N ALA A 280 -18.40 -1.60 5.29
CA ALA A 280 -18.99 -1.12 6.54
C ALA A 280 -17.90 -0.69 7.54
N SER A 281 -16.77 -1.39 7.59
CA SER A 281 -15.67 -1.06 8.51
C SER A 281 -14.97 0.23 8.12
N VAL A 282 -14.71 0.47 6.83
CA VAL A 282 -14.13 1.75 6.37
C VAL A 282 -15.09 2.90 6.61
N LYS A 283 -16.40 2.72 6.38
CA LYS A 283 -17.42 3.74 6.73
C LYS A 283 -17.45 4.04 8.23
N ALA A 284 -17.18 3.06 9.09
CA ALA A 284 -17.05 3.27 10.53
C ALA A 284 -15.74 4.00 10.93
N GLY A 285 -14.74 4.00 10.03
CA GLY A 285 -13.46 4.69 10.18
C GLY A 285 -12.24 3.78 10.25
N ALA A 286 -12.32 2.55 9.75
CA ALA A 286 -11.14 1.76 9.43
C ALA A 286 -10.34 2.40 8.27
N HIS A 287 -9.05 2.13 8.24
CA HIS A 287 -8.11 2.75 7.29
C HIS A 287 -7.50 1.74 6.31
N ILE A 288 -7.35 0.49 6.74
CA ILE A 288 -6.66 -0.57 5.99
C ILE A 288 -7.56 -1.80 5.93
N ILE A 289 -7.62 -2.44 4.77
CA ILE A 289 -8.19 -3.78 4.60
C ILE A 289 -7.04 -4.78 4.50
N ASN A 290 -6.98 -5.75 5.39
CA ASN A 290 -5.99 -6.81 5.39
C ASN A 290 -6.63 -8.09 4.85
N ASP A 291 -6.48 -8.35 3.54
CA ASP A 291 -7.10 -9.50 2.89
C ASP A 291 -6.08 -10.62 2.65
N VAL A 292 -6.21 -11.66 3.47
CA VAL A 292 -5.39 -12.89 3.38
C VAL A 292 -5.54 -13.62 2.04
N SER A 293 -6.59 -13.35 1.27
CA SER A 293 -6.85 -13.96 -0.02
C SER A 293 -6.46 -13.09 -1.20
N ALA A 294 -6.05 -11.84 -0.96
CA ALA A 294 -5.77 -10.85 -1.99
C ALA A 294 -6.92 -10.71 -3.02
N GLY A 295 -8.17 -10.81 -2.59
CA GLY A 295 -9.39 -10.72 -3.39
C GLY A 295 -9.81 -12.01 -4.09
N LEU A 296 -9.26 -13.17 -3.69
CA LEU A 296 -9.61 -14.47 -4.29
C LEU A 296 -10.84 -15.13 -3.65
N LEU A 297 -11.16 -14.80 -2.39
CA LEU A 297 -12.33 -15.38 -1.71
C LEU A 297 -13.62 -14.58 -1.90
N ASP A 298 -13.53 -13.30 -2.27
CA ASP A 298 -14.67 -12.46 -2.63
C ASP A 298 -14.33 -11.63 -3.89
N PRO A 299 -14.99 -11.88 -5.04
CA PRO A 299 -14.71 -11.16 -6.28
C PRO A 299 -15.02 -9.66 -6.20
N ASN A 300 -15.82 -9.22 -5.21
CA ASN A 300 -16.14 -7.81 -5.02
C ASN A 300 -15.11 -7.06 -4.17
N MET A 301 -14.14 -7.76 -3.55
CA MET A 301 -13.20 -7.14 -2.62
C MET A 301 -12.35 -6.05 -3.28
N LEU A 302 -11.68 -6.35 -4.40
CA LEU A 302 -10.80 -5.37 -5.05
C LEU A 302 -11.58 -4.16 -5.63
N PRO A 303 -12.71 -4.35 -6.35
CA PRO A 303 -13.55 -3.23 -6.76
C PRO A 303 -14.07 -2.39 -5.58
N MET A 304 -14.41 -3.03 -4.46
CA MET A 304 -14.87 -2.33 -3.27
C MET A 304 -13.75 -1.47 -2.67
N VAL A 305 -12.55 -2.02 -2.49
CA VAL A 305 -11.40 -1.25 -1.99
C VAL A 305 -11.03 -0.10 -2.92
N ALA A 306 -11.08 -0.30 -4.25
CA ALA A 306 -10.85 0.76 -5.23
C ALA A 306 -11.85 1.92 -5.03
N LYS A 307 -13.15 1.60 -4.88
CA LYS A 307 -14.21 2.57 -4.60
C LYS A 307 -13.99 3.31 -3.27
N LEU A 308 -13.58 2.58 -2.23
CA LEU A 308 -13.32 3.16 -0.90
C LEU A 308 -12.08 4.06 -0.90
N GLY A 309 -11.09 3.77 -1.75
CA GLY A 309 -9.81 4.50 -1.79
C GLY A 309 -8.94 4.27 -0.56
N CYS A 310 -9.18 3.19 0.19
CA CYS A 310 -8.40 2.81 1.37
C CYS A 310 -7.20 1.94 0.97
N THR A 311 -6.26 1.76 1.90
CA THR A 311 -5.08 0.90 1.69
C THR A 311 -5.45 -0.57 1.88
N ILE A 312 -4.88 -1.47 1.07
CA ILE A 312 -5.09 -2.92 1.15
C ILE A 312 -3.77 -3.68 1.31
N CYS A 313 -3.76 -4.67 2.20
CA CYS A 313 -2.71 -5.70 2.24
C CYS A 313 -3.15 -6.88 1.36
N LEU A 314 -2.35 -7.19 0.34
CA LEU A 314 -2.52 -8.37 -0.52
C LEU A 314 -1.56 -9.46 -0.07
N MET A 315 -2.10 -10.50 0.56
CA MET A 315 -1.31 -11.64 1.01
C MET A 315 -1.31 -12.78 0.00
N HIS A 316 -0.17 -13.44 -0.17
CA HIS A 316 -0.10 -14.69 -0.92
C HIS A 316 -0.71 -15.87 -0.14
N MET A 317 -1.76 -16.47 -0.69
CA MET A 317 -2.36 -17.73 -0.23
C MET A 317 -2.80 -18.57 -1.44
N ARG A 318 -2.86 -19.89 -1.28
CA ARG A 318 -3.54 -20.79 -2.23
C ARG A 318 -4.70 -21.53 -1.57
N GLY A 319 -5.80 -21.67 -2.30
CA GLY A 319 -7.02 -22.34 -1.83
C GLY A 319 -7.78 -21.51 -0.80
N THR A 320 -8.20 -22.16 0.27
CA THR A 320 -8.99 -21.61 1.38
C THR A 320 -8.33 -21.96 2.71
N PRO A 321 -8.71 -21.34 3.84
CA PRO A 321 -8.23 -21.77 5.16
C PRO A 321 -8.35 -23.28 5.42
N SER A 322 -9.40 -23.93 4.89
CA SER A 322 -9.65 -25.36 5.03
C SER A 322 -8.84 -26.26 4.08
N THR A 323 -8.30 -25.72 2.97
CA THR A 323 -7.62 -26.51 1.92
C THR A 323 -6.14 -26.17 1.76
N MET A 324 -5.71 -24.99 2.20
CA MET A 324 -4.36 -24.44 1.94
C MET A 324 -3.24 -25.36 2.41
N THR A 325 -3.44 -26.16 3.47
CA THR A 325 -2.40 -27.06 3.99
C THR A 325 -2.05 -28.19 3.04
N LYS A 326 -2.87 -28.45 2.01
CA LYS A 326 -2.62 -29.44 0.95
C LYS A 326 -1.99 -28.84 -0.31
N LEU A 327 -1.86 -27.51 -0.38
CA LEU A 327 -1.46 -26.77 -1.58
C LEU A 327 -0.03 -26.20 -1.46
N THR A 328 0.87 -26.97 -0.84
CA THR A 328 2.26 -26.57 -0.53
C THR A 328 3.28 -26.98 -1.61
N GLN A 329 2.83 -27.29 -2.83
CA GLN A 329 3.73 -27.71 -3.91
C GLN A 329 4.09 -26.52 -4.81
N TYR A 330 5.39 -26.20 -4.91
CA TYR A 330 5.92 -25.10 -5.72
C TYR A 330 6.99 -25.65 -6.69
N PRO A 331 6.58 -26.30 -7.80
CA PRO A 331 7.49 -27.02 -8.69
C PRO A 331 8.54 -26.10 -9.36
N ASP A 332 8.19 -24.84 -9.62
CA ASP A 332 9.07 -23.85 -10.26
C ASP A 332 9.92 -23.04 -9.25
N GLY A 333 9.95 -23.49 -7.99
CA GLY A 333 10.64 -22.83 -6.88
C GLY A 333 9.75 -21.85 -6.13
N LEU A 334 9.88 -21.82 -4.81
CA LEU A 334 8.99 -21.07 -3.93
C LEU A 334 9.00 -19.56 -4.20
N ILE A 335 10.19 -18.93 -4.24
CA ILE A 335 10.31 -17.47 -4.38
C ILE A 335 9.79 -16.98 -5.75
N PRO A 336 10.20 -17.55 -6.90
CA PRO A 336 9.65 -17.16 -8.20
C PRO A 336 8.12 -17.36 -8.30
N THR A 337 7.58 -18.46 -7.78
CA THR A 337 6.14 -18.71 -7.82
C THR A 337 5.37 -17.73 -6.96
N VAL A 338 5.80 -17.49 -5.71
CA VAL A 338 5.16 -16.48 -4.83
C VAL A 338 5.18 -15.10 -5.48
N ALA A 339 6.29 -14.74 -6.13
CA ALA A 339 6.39 -13.46 -6.82
C ALA A 339 5.40 -13.35 -7.99
N SER A 340 5.32 -14.39 -8.83
CA SER A 340 4.41 -14.42 -9.97
C SER A 340 2.94 -14.34 -9.54
N GLU A 341 2.55 -15.11 -8.53
CA GLU A 341 1.16 -15.11 -8.03
C GLU A 341 0.79 -13.76 -7.40
N LEU A 342 1.69 -13.12 -6.66
CA LEU A 342 1.45 -11.76 -6.16
C LEU A 342 1.34 -10.73 -7.29
N GLN A 343 2.13 -10.85 -8.36
CA GLN A 343 2.02 -9.97 -9.53
C GLN A 343 0.69 -10.11 -10.26
N GLU A 344 0.12 -11.33 -10.30
CA GLU A 344 -1.24 -11.52 -10.82
C GLU A 344 -2.28 -10.78 -9.97
N ARG A 345 -2.12 -10.81 -8.64
CA ARG A 345 -3.02 -10.06 -7.75
C ARG A 345 -2.83 -8.55 -7.85
N LEU A 346 -1.60 -8.07 -8.04
CA LEU A 346 -1.32 -6.66 -8.33
C LEU A 346 -2.02 -6.19 -9.62
N ARG A 347 -1.92 -6.97 -10.71
CA ARG A 347 -2.63 -6.66 -11.95
C ARG A 347 -4.15 -6.60 -11.75
N ALA A 348 -4.72 -7.57 -11.02
CA ALA A 348 -6.15 -7.56 -10.71
C ALA A 348 -6.58 -6.34 -9.85
N ALA A 349 -5.72 -5.92 -8.91
CA ALA A 349 -5.96 -4.74 -8.09
C ALA A 349 -5.91 -3.44 -8.93
N GLU A 350 -4.90 -3.31 -9.81
CA GLU A 350 -4.79 -2.18 -10.75
C GLU A 350 -5.98 -2.13 -11.70
N GLU A 351 -6.40 -3.26 -12.29
CA GLU A 351 -7.56 -3.35 -13.17
C GLU A 351 -8.88 -2.98 -12.46
N ALA A 352 -9.00 -3.28 -11.18
CA ALA A 352 -10.11 -2.86 -10.33
C ALA A 352 -10.09 -1.37 -9.99
N GLY A 353 -8.98 -0.67 -10.24
CA GLY A 353 -8.80 0.76 -9.96
C GLY A 353 -8.08 1.07 -8.64
N ILE A 354 -7.48 0.06 -7.97
CA ILE A 354 -6.67 0.30 -6.77
C ILE A 354 -5.36 0.95 -7.20
N ARG A 355 -5.05 2.10 -6.61
CA ARG A 355 -3.83 2.84 -6.90
C ARG A 355 -2.63 2.16 -6.27
N ARG A 356 -1.48 2.19 -6.93
CA ARG A 356 -0.26 1.51 -6.50
C ARG A 356 0.20 1.94 -5.11
N TRP A 357 0.06 3.23 -4.78
CA TRP A 357 0.36 3.79 -3.44
C TRP A 357 -0.64 3.40 -2.33
N ARG A 358 -1.63 2.53 -2.62
CA ARG A 358 -2.60 1.97 -1.67
C ARG A 358 -2.39 0.47 -1.43
N ILE A 359 -1.29 -0.11 -1.88
CA ILE A 359 -1.06 -1.56 -1.79
C ILE A 359 0.13 -1.88 -0.89
N ILE A 360 -0.06 -2.86 0.00
CA ILE A 360 0.97 -3.50 0.82
C ILE A 360 1.00 -4.99 0.43
N LEU A 361 2.18 -5.61 0.37
CA LEU A 361 2.33 -7.04 0.05
C LEU A 361 2.65 -7.87 1.29
N ASP A 362 2.15 -9.11 1.36
CA ASP A 362 2.53 -10.10 2.38
C ASP A 362 2.84 -11.46 1.73
N PRO A 363 3.99 -12.09 2.02
CA PRO A 363 4.32 -13.40 1.44
C PRO A 363 3.48 -14.56 1.98
N GLY A 364 2.65 -14.32 3.00
CA GLY A 364 1.71 -15.27 3.59
C GLY A 364 2.37 -16.40 4.36
N ILE A 365 3.12 -16.06 5.42
CA ILE A 365 3.78 -17.04 6.29
C ILE A 365 2.73 -17.96 6.93
N GLY A 366 2.91 -19.27 6.73
CA GLY A 366 2.00 -20.32 7.20
C GLY A 366 0.75 -20.52 6.36
N PHE A 367 0.61 -19.82 5.22
CA PHE A 367 -0.51 -19.98 4.29
C PHE A 367 -0.02 -20.70 3.02
N ALA A 368 -0.53 -21.92 2.82
CA ALA A 368 -0.13 -22.83 1.75
C ALA A 368 1.38 -23.09 1.67
N LYS A 369 2.06 -23.14 2.83
CA LYS A 369 3.50 -23.36 2.94
C LYS A 369 3.82 -24.29 4.10
N ASP A 370 4.74 -25.22 3.87
CA ASP A 370 5.29 -26.06 4.93
C ASP A 370 6.35 -25.33 5.77
N GLN A 371 6.96 -26.01 6.74
CA GLN A 371 7.96 -25.41 7.62
C GLN A 371 9.19 -24.88 6.87
N ASP A 372 9.76 -25.68 5.98
CA ASP A 372 11.01 -25.34 5.30
C ASP A 372 10.79 -24.20 4.32
N GLN A 373 9.64 -24.17 3.67
CA GLN A 373 9.19 -23.07 2.80
C GLN A 373 8.99 -21.76 3.58
N ASN A 374 8.41 -21.81 4.78
CA ASN A 374 8.30 -20.62 5.63
C ASN A 374 9.68 -20.05 5.99
N LEU A 375 10.65 -20.93 6.32
CA LEU A 375 12.02 -20.52 6.59
C LEU A 375 12.74 -19.98 5.35
N GLU A 376 12.50 -20.57 4.18
CA GLU A 376 13.05 -20.08 2.91
C GLU A 376 12.57 -18.66 2.61
N ILE A 377 11.27 -18.39 2.71
CA ILE A 377 10.73 -17.04 2.50
C ILE A 377 11.33 -16.05 3.49
N LEU A 378 11.42 -16.39 4.78
CA LEU A 378 12.01 -15.47 5.76
C LEU A 378 13.48 -15.17 5.46
N ARG A 379 14.26 -16.19 5.05
CA ARG A 379 15.66 -16.05 4.67
C ARG A 379 15.83 -15.22 3.40
N ARG A 380 14.92 -15.37 2.43
CA ARG A 380 15.01 -14.79 1.08
C ARG A 380 14.00 -13.67 0.85
N LEU A 381 13.47 -13.08 1.92
CA LEU A 381 12.50 -11.99 1.80
C LEU A 381 13.11 -10.81 1.03
N GLY A 382 14.40 -10.51 1.27
CA GLY A 382 15.12 -9.48 0.52
C GLY A 382 15.23 -9.76 -0.98
N ASP A 383 15.31 -11.04 -1.39
CA ASP A 383 15.30 -11.44 -2.80
C ASP A 383 13.91 -11.25 -3.40
N LEU A 384 12.87 -11.74 -2.71
CA LEU A 384 11.47 -11.63 -3.13
C LEU A 384 11.06 -10.17 -3.37
N ARG A 385 11.46 -9.27 -2.47
CA ARG A 385 11.18 -7.83 -2.56
C ARG A 385 11.86 -7.13 -3.74
N LYS A 386 12.96 -7.71 -4.24
CA LYS A 386 13.73 -7.21 -5.39
C LYS A 386 13.31 -7.86 -6.71
N MET A 387 12.34 -8.78 -6.69
CA MET A 387 11.82 -9.37 -7.90
C MET A 387 11.11 -8.31 -8.75
N ARG A 388 11.41 -8.31 -10.04
CA ARG A 388 10.84 -7.38 -11.02
C ARG A 388 9.33 -7.31 -10.92
N GLY A 389 8.77 -6.12 -10.71
CA GLY A 389 7.35 -5.85 -10.54
C GLY A 389 6.89 -5.74 -9.09
N LEU A 390 7.72 -6.14 -8.12
CA LEU A 390 7.43 -6.05 -6.68
C LEU A 390 8.26 -4.97 -5.98
N GLU A 391 9.23 -4.37 -6.65
CA GLU A 391 10.05 -3.32 -6.08
C GLU A 391 9.20 -2.10 -5.71
N GLY A 392 9.54 -1.46 -4.61
CA GLY A 392 8.89 -0.23 -4.16
C GLY A 392 7.61 -0.43 -3.36
N TYR A 393 6.99 -1.62 -3.41
CA TYR A 393 5.89 -1.94 -2.49
C TYR A 393 6.40 -2.14 -1.06
N PRO A 394 5.69 -1.65 -0.04
CA PRO A 394 5.94 -2.00 1.35
C PRO A 394 5.48 -3.43 1.65
N TRP A 395 6.17 -4.07 2.59
CA TRP A 395 5.91 -5.47 2.95
C TRP A 395 5.46 -5.64 4.40
N LEU A 396 4.39 -6.42 4.57
CA LEU A 396 3.90 -6.91 5.84
C LEU A 396 4.33 -8.36 6.05
N VAL A 397 4.76 -8.71 7.27
CA VAL A 397 5.06 -10.10 7.63
C VAL A 397 4.40 -10.48 8.95
N GLY A 398 3.47 -11.43 8.90
CA GLY A 398 2.85 -12.05 10.07
C GLY A 398 3.44 -13.42 10.42
N SER A 399 4.45 -13.46 11.30
CA SER A 399 5.09 -14.72 11.75
C SER A 399 4.76 -15.13 13.19
N SER A 400 4.11 -14.26 13.96
CA SER A 400 3.82 -14.44 15.39
C SER A 400 2.94 -15.66 15.67
N ARG A 401 3.30 -16.43 16.71
CA ARG A 401 2.57 -17.61 17.23
C ARG A 401 2.36 -18.79 16.27
N LYS A 402 2.95 -18.74 15.07
CA LYS A 402 2.81 -19.78 14.03
C LYS A 402 3.41 -21.12 14.49
N ALA A 403 2.79 -22.22 14.06
CA ALA A 403 3.14 -23.58 14.52
C ALA A 403 4.59 -23.99 14.24
N PHE A 404 5.18 -23.50 13.14
CA PHE A 404 6.58 -23.81 12.80
C PHE A 404 7.58 -23.23 13.82
N VAL A 405 7.28 -22.08 14.43
CA VAL A 405 8.12 -21.47 15.48
C VAL A 405 8.18 -22.39 16.69
N GLY A 406 7.04 -22.95 17.11
CA GLY A 406 6.98 -23.88 18.23
C GLY A 406 7.77 -25.17 17.97
N ARG A 407 7.68 -25.72 16.75
CA ARG A 407 8.43 -26.93 16.38
C ARG A 407 9.95 -26.72 16.40
N ILE A 408 10.43 -25.53 16.03
CA ILE A 408 11.86 -25.21 16.01
C ILE A 408 12.39 -24.88 17.41
N THR A 409 11.65 -24.07 18.17
CA THR A 409 12.07 -23.59 19.49
C THR A 409 11.78 -24.58 20.63
N GLY A 410 10.96 -25.58 20.39
CA GLY A 410 10.44 -26.49 21.42
C GLY A 410 9.27 -25.91 22.24
N VAL A 411 8.90 -24.65 22.01
CA VAL A 411 7.82 -23.95 22.72
C VAL A 411 6.45 -24.50 22.33
N GLN A 412 5.81 -25.18 23.29
CA GLN A 412 4.53 -25.86 23.10
C GLN A 412 3.37 -24.87 23.00
N GLU A 413 3.31 -23.88 23.89
CA GLU A 413 2.20 -22.93 23.96
C GLU A 413 2.32 -21.87 22.86
N ALA A 414 1.24 -21.64 22.10
CA ALA A 414 1.27 -20.68 21.01
C ALA A 414 1.59 -19.25 21.48
N ARG A 415 1.15 -18.89 22.70
CA ARG A 415 1.34 -17.55 23.29
C ARG A 415 2.80 -17.21 23.62
N GLU A 416 3.66 -18.21 23.74
CA GLU A 416 5.07 -18.04 24.12
C GLU A 416 6.01 -17.97 22.91
N ARG A 417 5.48 -18.04 21.68
CA ARG A 417 6.26 -18.08 20.43
C ARG A 417 6.45 -16.67 19.86
N VAL A 418 7.65 -16.12 20.01
CA VAL A 418 8.04 -14.75 19.62
C VAL A 418 9.12 -14.77 18.53
N TRP A 419 8.97 -13.99 17.44
CA TRP A 419 9.97 -13.81 16.37
C TRP A 419 9.63 -12.61 15.46
N ALA A 420 10.65 -11.94 14.87
CA ALA A 420 10.52 -10.80 13.94
C ALA A 420 11.29 -10.99 12.63
N ALA A 421 10.69 -10.59 11.50
CA ALA A 421 11.33 -10.62 10.18
C ALA A 421 11.91 -9.27 9.73
N VAL A 422 12.38 -8.44 10.67
CA VAL A 422 12.82 -7.05 10.37
C VAL A 422 14.07 -7.01 9.50
N GLN A 423 15.02 -7.96 9.68
CA GLN A 423 16.22 -8.04 8.85
C GLN A 423 15.92 -8.28 7.36
N GLY A 424 14.84 -9.01 7.04
CA GLY A 424 14.37 -9.19 5.65
C GLY A 424 13.82 -7.90 5.03
N GLY A 425 13.70 -6.84 5.84
CA GLY A 425 13.32 -5.50 5.48
C GLY A 425 11.82 -5.28 5.40
N ALA A 426 10.99 -6.09 6.08
CA ALA A 426 9.56 -5.84 6.19
C ALA A 426 9.28 -4.48 6.84
N GLU A 427 8.40 -3.68 6.23
CA GLU A 427 7.96 -2.38 6.74
C GLU A 427 6.95 -2.53 7.89
N ILE A 428 6.19 -3.63 7.91
CA ILE A 428 5.19 -3.93 8.94
C ILE A 428 5.42 -5.34 9.50
N VAL A 429 5.45 -5.48 10.81
CA VAL A 429 5.40 -6.79 11.48
C VAL A 429 4.07 -6.97 12.20
N ARG A 430 3.36 -8.05 11.87
CA ARG A 430 2.05 -8.38 12.44
C ARG A 430 2.18 -9.37 13.59
N VAL A 431 1.84 -8.94 14.81
CA VAL A 431 2.24 -9.61 16.06
C VAL A 431 1.15 -9.64 17.13
N HIS A 432 1.21 -10.64 18.01
CA HIS A 432 0.39 -10.70 19.22
C HIS A 432 1.08 -10.07 20.43
N ASP A 433 2.39 -10.32 20.60
CA ASP A 433 3.18 -9.92 21.78
C ASP A 433 3.81 -8.54 21.52
N VAL A 434 2.98 -7.50 21.60
CA VAL A 434 3.31 -6.14 21.11
C VAL A 434 4.52 -5.54 21.81
N LYS A 435 4.64 -5.72 23.13
CA LYS A 435 5.71 -5.11 23.94
C LYS A 435 7.08 -5.68 23.58
N GLU A 436 7.19 -7.00 23.56
CA GLU A 436 8.41 -7.72 23.23
C GLU A 436 8.81 -7.44 21.78
N MET A 437 7.84 -7.51 20.86
CA MET A 437 8.09 -7.29 19.44
C MET A 437 8.40 -5.83 19.11
N GLY A 438 7.85 -4.88 19.84
CA GLY A 438 8.20 -3.47 19.75
C GLY A 438 9.67 -3.22 20.13
N GLN A 439 10.19 -3.90 21.17
CA GLN A 439 11.60 -3.83 21.53
C GLN A 439 12.50 -4.43 20.45
N VAL A 440 12.13 -5.61 19.93
CA VAL A 440 12.88 -6.28 18.86
C VAL A 440 12.92 -5.42 17.59
N ALA A 441 11.78 -4.85 17.19
CA ALA A 441 11.71 -4.00 16.01
C ALA A 441 12.56 -2.74 16.14
N LYS A 442 12.51 -2.05 17.29
CA LYS A 442 13.35 -0.88 17.56
C LYS A 442 14.84 -1.20 17.49
N MET A 443 15.25 -2.32 18.10
CA MET A 443 16.65 -2.74 18.07
C MET A 443 17.08 -3.15 16.66
N ALA A 444 16.22 -3.86 15.92
CA ALA A 444 16.50 -4.26 14.56
C ALA A 444 16.60 -3.06 13.61
N ASP A 445 15.73 -2.05 13.76
CA ASP A 445 15.83 -0.79 13.01
C ASP A 445 17.16 -0.10 13.31
N ALA A 446 17.58 0.01 14.57
CA ALA A 446 18.85 0.61 14.94
C ALA A 446 20.09 -0.09 14.32
N VAL A 447 19.99 -1.39 14.00
CA VAL A 447 21.08 -2.15 13.37
C VAL A 447 21.03 -2.04 11.84
N TRP A 448 19.84 -2.13 11.25
CA TRP A 448 19.69 -2.36 9.80
C TRP A 448 19.15 -1.15 9.02
N ARG A 449 18.68 -0.09 9.69
CA ARG A 449 18.03 1.07 9.09
C ARG A 449 18.78 2.37 9.42
N VAL A 450 19.99 2.49 8.86
CA VAL A 450 20.97 3.56 9.14
C VAL A 450 21.22 4.50 7.97
#